data_AF-A0AAN1D7F4-F1
#
_entry.id   AF-A0AAN1D7F4-F1
#
_cell.length_a   1.000
_cell.length_b   1.000
_cell.length_c   1.000
_cell.angle_alpha   90.00
_cell.angle_beta   90.00
_cell.angle_gamma   90.00
#
_symmetry.space_group_name_H-M   'P 1'
#
loop_
_entity.id
_entity.type
_entity.pdbx_description
1 polymer ?
#
loop_
_entity_poly.entity_id
_entity_poly.type
_entity_poly.pdbx_seq_one_letter_code
_entity_poly.pdbx_strand_id
1 'polypeptide(L)'
;MSGEIKIVYEEVERSITNMERATQSLEPVFPSSLGGENALDVVTRLNELMQALQQTFLAYQELLIQNEIDTRQSVQMMRRTDEEVATGISRPSH
;
A
#
# COMPACT_ATOMS: atom_id res chain seq x y z
N MET A 1 -9.24 -25.23 14.77
CA MET A 1 -8.98 -23.91 15.37
C MET A 1 -9.77 -22.89 14.55
N SER A 2 -11.01 -22.61 14.94
CA SER A 2 -11.77 -21.50 14.36
C SER A 2 -11.45 -20.28 15.23
N GLY A 3 -10.59 -19.39 14.76
CA GLY A 3 -10.31 -18.13 15.44
C GLY A 3 -11.41 -17.15 15.06
N GLU A 4 -12.19 -16.69 16.03
CA GLU A 4 -13.11 -15.59 15.82
C GLU A 4 -12.30 -14.36 15.39
N ILE A 5 -12.62 -13.81 14.22
CA ILE A 5 -11.97 -12.61 13.70
C ILE A 5 -12.71 -11.41 14.28
N LYS A 6 -12.14 -10.77 15.29
CA LYS A 6 -12.67 -9.54 15.88
C LYS A 6 -12.05 -8.33 15.19
N ILE A 7 -12.88 -7.52 14.53
CA ILE A 7 -12.42 -6.34 13.78
C ILE A 7 -12.80 -5.07 14.53
N VAL A 8 -11.80 -4.23 14.80
CA VAL A 8 -12.02 -2.85 15.25
C VAL A 8 -11.90 -1.94 14.04
N TYR A 9 -13.01 -1.75 13.32
CA TYR A 9 -13.03 -1.06 12.02
C TYR A 9 -12.33 0.31 12.01
N GLU A 10 -12.49 1.09 13.09
CA GLU A 10 -11.86 2.41 13.23
C GLU A 10 -10.32 2.32 13.28
N GLU A 11 -9.78 1.34 14.01
CA GLU A 11 -8.34 1.16 14.17
C GLU A 11 -7.69 0.71 12.86
N VAL A 12 -8.39 -0.13 12.10
CA VAL A 12 -7.96 -0.58 10.78
C VAL A 12 -7.96 0.58 9.79
N GLU A 13 -9.03 1.38 9.72
CA GLU A 13 -9.08 2.53 8.80
C GLU A 13 -8.02 3.58 9.15
N ARG A 14 -7.76 3.81 10.44
CA ARG A 14 -6.68 4.69 10.90
C ARG A 14 -5.31 4.18 10.44
N SER A 15 -5.08 2.88 10.54
CA SER A 15 -3.82 2.25 10.12
C SER A 15 -3.61 2.34 8.61
N ILE A 16 -4.66 2.07 7.81
CA ILE A 16 -4.63 2.24 6.35
C ILE A 16 -4.36 3.70 5.98
N THR A 17 -5.04 4.65 6.63
CA THR A 17 -4.83 6.10 6.40
C THR A 17 -3.40 6.54 6.73
N ASN A 18 -2.81 5.99 7.79
CA ASN A 18 -1.42 6.30 8.14
C ASN A 18 -0.44 5.73 7.10
N MET A 19 -0.73 4.53 6.59
CA MET A 19 0.04 3.91 5.50
C MET A 19 -0.03 4.78 4.24
N GLU A 20 -1.23 5.21 3.85
CA GLU A 20 -1.46 6.08 2.70
C GLU A 20 -0.64 7.38 2.78
N ARG A 21 -0.64 8.03 3.95
CA ARG A 21 0.18 9.24 4.17
C ARG A 21 1.68 8.96 4.07
N ALA A 22 2.14 7.85 4.64
CA ALA A 22 3.54 7.46 4.55
C ALA A 22 3.94 7.18 3.09
N THR A 23 3.10 6.43 2.36
CA THR A 23 3.30 6.09 0.95
C THR A 23 3.29 7.33 0.04
N GLN A 24 2.43 8.31 0.31
CA GLN A 24 2.41 9.59 -0.42
C GLN A 24 3.62 10.48 -0.09
N SER A 25 4.17 10.38 1.12
CA SER A 25 5.38 11.14 1.52
C SER A 25 6.68 10.58 0.95
N LEU A 26 6.63 9.40 0.32
CA LEU A 26 7.76 8.80 -0.37
C LEU A 26 8.04 9.57 -1.67
N GLU A 27 8.84 10.63 -1.58
CA GLU A 27 9.42 11.33 -2.73
C GLU A 27 10.86 10.84 -2.98
N PRO A 28 11.09 10.10 -4.08
CA PRO A 28 12.43 9.70 -4.43
C PRO A 28 13.21 10.87 -5.04
N VAL A 29 14.26 11.33 -4.35
CA VAL A 29 15.23 12.26 -4.93
C VAL A 29 16.36 11.47 -5.57
N PHE A 30 16.25 11.24 -6.89
CA PHE A 30 17.33 10.64 -7.68
C PHE A 30 17.96 11.70 -8.59
N PRO A 31 19.29 11.89 -8.55
CA PRO A 31 19.96 12.70 -9.56
C PRO A 31 19.73 12.11 -10.96
N SER A 32 19.44 12.94 -11.95
CA SER A 32 19.16 12.50 -13.32
C SER A 32 20.41 12.02 -14.07
N SER A 33 21.60 12.49 -13.67
CA SER A 33 22.88 11.94 -14.09
C SER A 33 23.98 12.33 -13.11
N LEU A 34 24.93 11.43 -12.91
CA LEU A 34 26.20 11.72 -12.27
C LEU A 34 27.26 11.88 -13.37
N GLY A 35 28.09 12.92 -13.26
CA GLY A 35 29.33 13.05 -14.03
C GLY A 35 29.27 13.81 -15.36
N GLY A 36 28.12 14.28 -15.84
CA GLY A 36 28.05 15.09 -17.07
C GLY A 36 28.63 14.36 -18.29
N GLU A 37 29.74 14.85 -18.86
CA GLU A 37 30.47 14.22 -19.98
C GLU A 37 31.44 13.09 -19.54
N ASN A 38 31.47 12.72 -18.26
CA ASN A 38 32.41 11.72 -17.75
C ASN A 38 32.06 10.31 -18.26
N ALA A 39 32.91 9.78 -19.14
CA ALA A 39 32.76 8.48 -19.78
C ALA A 39 33.48 7.32 -19.04
N LEU A 40 33.87 7.50 -17.77
CA LEU A 40 34.40 6.39 -16.96
C LEU A 40 33.32 5.31 -16.79
N ASP A 41 33.69 4.03 -16.99
CA ASP A 41 32.78 2.88 -16.82
C ASP A 41 32.10 2.87 -15.44
N VAL A 42 32.80 3.35 -14.42
CA VAL A 42 32.27 3.50 -13.05
C VAL A 42 31.09 4.48 -13.01
N VAL A 43 31.16 5.60 -13.75
CA VAL A 43 30.10 6.60 -13.82
C VAL A 43 28.89 6.04 -14.56
N THR A 44 29.12 5.31 -15.67
CA THR A 44 28.05 4.60 -16.39
C THR A 44 27.31 3.62 -15.50
N ARG A 45 28.02 2.73 -14.81
CA ARG A 45 27.40 1.73 -13.91
C ARG A 45 26.66 2.38 -12.75
N LEU A 46 27.16 3.52 -12.24
CA LEU A 46 26.48 4.23 -11.17
C LEU A 46 25.16 4.85 -11.66
N ASN A 47 25.13 5.41 -12.87
CA ASN A 47 23.90 5.89 -13.50
C ASN A 47 22.89 4.75 -13.74
N GLU A 48 23.33 3.59 -14.23
CA GLU A 48 22.48 2.41 -14.39
C GLU A 48 21.90 1.92 -13.05
N LEU A 49 22.72 1.86 -12.00
CA LEU A 49 22.29 1.47 -10.66
C LEU A 49 21.24 2.43 -10.11
N MET A 50 21.44 3.74 -10.28
CA MET A 50 20.47 4.74 -9.84
C MET A 50 19.14 4.60 -10.57
N GLN A 51 19.18 4.33 -11.88
CA GLN A 51 17.97 4.09 -12.66
C GLN A 51 17.23 2.83 -12.20
N ALA A 52 17.95 1.75 -11.90
CA ALA A 52 17.36 0.52 -11.37
C ALA A 52 16.76 0.73 -9.98
N LEU A 53 17.42 1.50 -9.11
CA LEU A 53 16.89 1.88 -7.80
C LEU A 53 15.63 2.73 -7.93
N GLN A 54 15.60 3.67 -8.88
CA GLN A 54 14.43 4.49 -9.15
C GLN A 54 13.24 3.65 -9.59
N GLN A 55 13.43 2.73 -10.53
CA GLN A 55 12.37 1.82 -10.98
C GLN A 55 11.87 0.93 -9.85
N THR A 56 12.80 0.38 -9.05
CA THR A 56 12.46 -0.47 -7.89
C THR A 56 11.64 0.29 -6.86
N PHE A 57 12.01 1.54 -6.58
CA PHE A 57 11.29 2.40 -5.65
C PHE A 57 9.87 2.69 -6.13
N LEU A 58 9.70 3.06 -7.40
CA LEU A 58 8.38 3.34 -7.99
C LEU A 58 7.48 2.09 -7.95
N ALA A 59 8.02 0.93 -8.31
CA ALA A 59 7.28 -0.33 -8.24
C ALA A 59 6.86 -0.68 -6.81
N TYR A 60 7.71 -0.42 -5.83
CA TYR A 60 7.39 -0.64 -4.42
C TYR A 60 6.29 0.30 -3.92
N GLN A 61 6.35 1.59 -4.32
CA GLN A 61 5.30 2.55 -3.99
C GLN A 61 3.95 2.14 -4.59
N GLU A 62 3.92 1.70 -5.84
CA GLU A 62 2.71 1.19 -6.49
C GLU A 62 2.13 -0.03 -5.75
N LEU A 63 2.98 -0.96 -5.34
CA LEU A 63 2.57 -2.15 -4.58
C LEU A 63 1.99 -1.77 -3.21
N LEU A 64 2.55 -0.77 -2.52
CA LEU A 64 1.99 -0.26 -1.27
C LEU A 64 0.59 0.33 -1.48
N ILE A 65 0.41 1.16 -2.51
CA ILE A 65 -0.89 1.74 -2.87
C ILE A 65 -1.92 0.64 -3.15
N GLN A 66 -1.53 -0.39 -3.91
CA GLN A 66 -2.44 -1.50 -4.21
C GLN A 66 -2.86 -2.25 -2.94
N ASN A 67 -1.91 -2.54 -2.04
CA ASN A 67 -2.21 -3.18 -0.76
C ASN A 67 -3.16 -2.35 0.12
N GLU A 68 -3.00 -1.02 0.14
CA GLU A 68 -3.92 -0.11 0.84
C GLU A 68 -5.36 -0.22 0.30
N ILE A 69 -5.50 -0.21 -1.04
CA ILE A 69 -6.79 -0.34 -1.72
C ILE A 69 -7.42 -1.70 -1.40
N ASP A 70 -6.69 -2.79 -1.57
CA ASP A 70 -7.19 -4.15 -1.37
C ASP A 70 -7.59 -4.40 0.09
N THR A 71 -6.81 -3.87 1.03
CA THR A 71 -7.11 -3.96 2.47
C THR A 71 -8.39 -3.19 2.77
N ARG A 72 -8.55 -1.96 2.25
CA ARG A 72 -9.75 -1.15 2.46
C ARG A 72 -11.00 -1.84 1.90
N GLN A 73 -10.91 -2.41 0.72
CA GLN A 73 -12.01 -3.18 0.11
C GLN A 73 -12.37 -4.41 0.95
N SER A 74 -11.38 -5.15 1.43
CA SER A 74 -11.59 -6.33 2.27
C SER A 74 -12.31 -5.96 3.57
N VAL A 75 -11.90 -4.88 4.23
CA VAL A 75 -12.53 -4.37 5.47
C VAL A 75 -13.96 -3.91 5.22
N GLN A 76 -14.22 -3.23 4.11
CA GLN A 76 -15.58 -2.83 3.71
C GLN A 76 -16.48 -4.05 3.44
N MET A 77 -15.95 -5.07 2.78
CA MET A 77 -16.67 -6.32 2.54
C MET A 77 -17.03 -7.01 3.85
N MET A 78 -16.08 -7.12 4.79
CA MET A 78 -16.32 -7.69 6.11
C MET A 78 -17.39 -6.92 6.88
N ARG A 79 -17.33 -5.57 6.86
CA ARG A 79 -18.34 -4.71 7.49
C ARG A 79 -19.73 -4.94 6.91
N ARG A 80 -19.83 -5.00 5.58
CA ARG A 80 -21.09 -5.25 4.90
C ARG A 80 -21.65 -6.62 5.26
N THR A 81 -20.81 -7.65 5.31
CA THR A 81 -21.23 -8.99 5.73
C THR A 81 -21.73 -9.00 7.18
N ASP A 82 -21.05 -8.31 8.10
CA ASP A 82 -21.53 -8.15 9.49
C ASP A 82 -22.90 -7.46 9.55
N GLU A 83 -23.10 -6.39 8.78
CA GLU A 83 -24.37 -5.65 8.70
C GLU A 83 -25.50 -6.53 8.11
N GLU A 84 -25.21 -7.31 7.06
CA GLU A 84 -26.16 -8.25 6.45
C GLU A 84 -26.55 -9.38 7.42
N VAL A 85 -25.60 -9.94 8.17
CA VAL A 85 -25.88 -10.95 9.19
C VAL A 85 -26.69 -10.35 10.35
N ALA A 86 -26.33 -9.17 10.84
CA ALA A 86 -27.04 -8.51 11.93
C ALA A 86 -28.49 -8.19 11.55
N THR A 87 -28.73 -7.70 10.33
CA THR A 87 -30.10 -7.44 9.83
C THR A 87 -30.90 -8.73 9.59
N GLY A 88 -30.24 -9.80 9.14
CA GLY A 88 -30.84 -11.13 9.02
C GLY A 88 -31.27 -11.72 10.37
N ILE A 89 -30.47 -11.54 11.42
CA ILE A 89 -30.81 -11.94 12.80
C ILE A 89 -31.91 -11.06 13.39
N SER A 90 -31.93 -9.77 13.05
CA SER A 90 -32.89 -8.80 13.59
C SER A 90 -34.29 -8.88 12.96
N ARG A 91 -34.46 -9.62 11.87
CA ARG A 91 -35.77 -9.97 11.29
C ARG A 91 -36.22 -11.32 11.87
N PRO A 92 -37.19 -11.37 12.80
CA PRO A 92 -37.77 -12.64 13.20
C PRO A 92 -38.54 -13.22 12.00
N SER A 93 -38.28 -14.48 11.67
CA SER A 93 -39.21 -15.28 10.88
C SER A 93 -40.43 -15.61 11.74
N HIS A 94 -41.54 -14.95 11.41
CA HIS A 94 -42.90 -15.06 11.99
C HIS A 94 -43.16 -14.35 13.32
#